data_AF-A0A0R1P2Z2-F1
#
_entry.id   AF-A0A0R1P2Z2-F1
#
_cell.length_a   1.000
_cell.length_b   1.000
_cell.length_c   1.000
_cell.angle_alpha   90.00
_cell.angle_beta   90.00
_cell.angle_gamma   90.00
#
_symmetry.space_group_name_H-M   'P 1'
#
loop_
_entity.id
_entity.type
_entity.pdbx_description
1 polymer ?
#
loop_
_entity_poly.entity_id
_entity_poly.type
_entity_poly.pdbx_seq_one_letter_code
_entity_poly.pdbx_strand_id
1 'polypeptide(L)'
;MELAYARALRSNDQISPEMKKKIKKLVLNENWDRTSYHFLSQAVIFLDVDDSKQLVEAAYAAYRKHPATDTFTLQFMAFITINYLNCCYHQHANKSYTESTFKFLQELPVDPAIGLEKLIGKFYQAVFSGDEQKARSLKSIIQDCGYASIIDDVEIDE
;
A
#
# COMPACT_ATOMS: atom_id res chain seq x y z
N MET A 1 15.67 -14.31 -5.08
CA MET A 1 15.40 -14.09 -6.51
C MET A 1 13.92 -13.79 -6.72
N GLU A 2 13.01 -14.65 -6.25
CA GLU A 2 11.54 -14.46 -6.31
C GLU A 2 11.04 -13.09 -5.78
N LEU A 3 11.50 -12.64 -4.60
CA LEU A 3 11.08 -11.35 -4.03
C LEU A 3 11.48 -10.13 -4.87
N ALA A 4 12.61 -10.20 -5.58
CA ALA A 4 13.06 -9.12 -6.45
C ALA A 4 12.21 -9.05 -7.73
N TYR A 5 11.87 -10.22 -8.29
CA TYR A 5 10.94 -10.30 -9.42
C TYR A 5 9.55 -9.81 -9.04
N ALA A 6 9.02 -10.20 -7.88
CA ALA A 6 7.71 -9.76 -7.44
C ALA A 6 7.61 -8.23 -7.29
N ARG A 7 8.70 -7.58 -6.84
CA ARG A 7 8.78 -6.12 -6.79
C ARG A 7 8.88 -5.48 -8.17
N ALA A 8 9.71 -6.04 -9.05
CA ALA A 8 9.87 -5.52 -10.40
C ALA A 8 8.61 -5.67 -11.26
N LEU A 9 7.87 -6.78 -11.08
CA LEU A 9 6.68 -7.11 -11.86
C LEU A 9 5.37 -6.69 -11.16
N ARG A 10 5.45 -6.20 -9.93
CA ARG A 10 4.28 -5.87 -9.07
C ARG A 10 3.25 -7.01 -8.99
N SER A 11 3.75 -8.24 -9.05
CA SER A 11 2.96 -9.48 -9.04
C SER A 11 3.53 -10.42 -7.99
N ASN A 12 2.65 -11.18 -7.34
CA ASN A 12 3.04 -12.19 -6.35
C ASN A 12 3.08 -13.62 -6.94
N ASP A 13 2.88 -13.79 -8.25
CA ASP A 13 2.70 -15.09 -8.90
C ASP A 13 3.90 -16.02 -8.74
N GLN A 14 5.10 -15.43 -8.64
CA GLN A 14 6.36 -16.16 -8.47
C GLN A 14 6.67 -16.46 -6.99
N ILE A 15 5.83 -16.03 -6.04
CA ILE A 15 6.03 -16.27 -4.62
C ILE A 15 5.37 -17.59 -4.23
N SER A 16 6.20 -18.58 -3.87
CA SER A 16 5.71 -19.89 -3.42
C SER A 16 4.75 -19.80 -2.22
N PRO A 17 3.75 -20.69 -2.11
CA PRO A 17 2.85 -20.76 -0.95
C PRO A 17 3.59 -20.89 0.39
N GLU A 18 4.70 -21.63 0.42
CA GLU A 18 5.56 -21.79 1.59
C GLU A 18 6.18 -20.46 2.02
N MET A 19 6.62 -19.65 1.05
CA MET A 19 7.15 -18.32 1.30
C MET A 19 6.07 -17.38 1.80
N LYS A 20 4.88 -17.34 1.17
CA LYS A 20 3.73 -16.56 1.65
C LYS A 20 3.39 -16.93 3.10
N LYS A 21 3.35 -18.22 3.43
CA LYS A 21 3.13 -18.71 4.81
C LYS A 21 4.22 -18.26 5.79
N LYS A 22 5.49 -18.26 5.36
CA LYS A 22 6.60 -17.77 6.18
C LYS A 22 6.50 -16.27 6.45
N ILE A 23 6.19 -15.47 5.43
CA ILE A 23 5.99 -14.02 5.55
C ILE A 23 4.85 -13.73 6.53
N LYS A 24 3.70 -14.40 6.38
CA LYS A 24 2.55 -14.24 7.29
C LYS A 24 2.91 -14.53 8.75
N LYS A 25 3.66 -15.61 9.01
CA LYS A 25 4.11 -15.95 10.36
C LYS A 25 5.05 -14.90 10.97
N LEU A 26 5.89 -14.27 10.15
CA LEU A 26 6.80 -13.23 10.63
C LEU A 26 6.03 -11.99 11.04
N VAL A 27 5.07 -11.53 10.22
CA VAL A 27 4.27 -10.34 10.52
C VAL A 27 3.32 -10.56 11.71
N LEU A 28 2.63 -11.70 11.79
CA LEU A 28 1.59 -11.94 12.80
C LEU A 28 2.11 -12.14 14.23
N ASN A 29 3.39 -12.50 14.39
CA ASN A 29 3.96 -12.82 15.69
C ASN A 29 4.56 -11.61 16.42
N GLU A 30 4.54 -10.43 15.79
CA GLU A 30 5.18 -9.25 16.35
C GLU A 30 4.20 -8.38 17.13
N ASN A 31 4.62 -7.89 18.30
CA ASN A 31 3.95 -6.76 18.92
C ASN A 31 4.00 -5.60 17.92
N TRP A 32 2.90 -4.88 17.72
CA TRP A 32 2.87 -3.76 16.79
C TRP A 32 3.77 -2.62 17.27
N ASP A 33 4.97 -2.58 16.71
CA ASP A 33 5.96 -1.54 16.89
C ASP A 33 6.51 -1.08 15.52
N ARG A 34 7.43 -0.12 15.56
CA ARG A 34 8.04 0.44 14.34
C ARG A 34 8.68 -0.63 13.44
N THR A 35 9.29 -1.65 14.02
CA THR A 35 9.94 -2.74 13.27
C THR A 35 8.90 -3.58 12.53
N SER A 36 7.78 -3.88 13.19
CA SER A 36 6.68 -4.65 12.60
C SER A 36 6.01 -3.90 11.45
N TYR A 37 5.82 -2.58 11.60
CA TYR A 37 5.35 -1.74 10.50
C TYR A 37 6.35 -1.68 9.35
N HIS A 38 7.64 -1.60 9.65
CA HIS A 38 8.66 -1.68 8.62
C HIS A 38 8.57 -3.00 7.84
N PHE A 39 8.54 -4.15 8.52
CA PHE A 39 8.45 -5.45 7.86
C PHE A 39 7.18 -5.59 7.02
N LEU A 40 6.02 -5.19 7.56
CA LEU A 40 4.78 -5.23 6.81
C LEU A 40 4.85 -4.33 5.56
N SER A 41 5.40 -3.12 5.66
CA SER A 41 5.56 -2.21 4.52
C SER A 41 6.32 -2.86 3.36
N GLN A 42 7.24 -3.78 3.66
CA GLN A 42 8.03 -4.50 2.67
C GLN A 42 7.35 -5.76 2.15
N ALA A 43 6.42 -6.34 2.92
CA ALA A 43 5.88 -7.67 2.74
C ALA A 43 4.54 -7.71 1.98
N VAL A 44 3.71 -6.65 2.07
CA VAL A 44 2.35 -6.62 1.49
C VAL A 44 2.31 -7.05 0.03
N ILE A 45 3.26 -6.60 -0.80
CA ILE A 45 3.29 -6.91 -2.23
C ILE A 45 3.49 -8.41 -2.56
N PHE A 46 3.96 -9.21 -1.60
CA PHE A 46 4.22 -10.63 -1.79
C PHE A 46 3.03 -11.53 -1.44
N LEU A 47 1.96 -10.94 -0.92
CA LEU A 47 0.82 -11.67 -0.37
C LEU A 47 -0.39 -11.54 -1.28
N ASP A 48 -1.31 -12.49 -1.16
CA ASP A 48 -2.61 -12.41 -1.82
C ASP A 48 -3.43 -11.29 -1.18
N VAL A 49 -4.37 -10.71 -1.93
CA VAL A 49 -5.10 -9.52 -1.48
C VAL A 49 -5.88 -9.77 -0.19
N ASP A 50 -6.43 -10.98 0.01
CA ASP A 50 -7.15 -11.34 1.23
C ASP A 50 -6.23 -11.44 2.45
N ASP A 51 -5.06 -12.06 2.28
CA ASP A 51 -4.04 -12.14 3.34
C ASP A 51 -3.50 -10.74 3.66
N SER A 52 -3.23 -9.94 2.64
CA SER A 52 -2.77 -8.56 2.76
C SER A 52 -3.78 -7.73 3.54
N LYS A 53 -5.07 -7.84 3.21
CA LYS A 53 -6.16 -7.15 3.90
C LYS A 53 -6.15 -7.42 5.39
N GLN A 54 -6.04 -8.68 5.79
CA GLN A 54 -6.05 -9.06 7.21
C GLN A 54 -4.88 -8.41 7.98
N LEU A 55 -3.67 -8.45 7.43
CA LEU A 55 -2.49 -7.88 8.09
C LEU A 55 -2.53 -6.35 8.13
N VAL A 56 -2.97 -5.73 7.04
CA VAL A 56 -3.09 -4.28 6.91
C VAL A 56 -4.14 -3.72 7.87
N GLU A 57 -5.31 -4.35 7.98
CA GLU A 57 -6.34 -3.96 8.95
C GLU A 57 -5.87 -4.11 10.40
N ALA A 58 -5.13 -5.18 10.70
CA ALA A 58 -4.54 -5.37 12.02
C ALA A 58 -3.51 -4.27 12.36
N ALA A 59 -2.68 -3.87 11.39
CA ALA A 59 -1.75 -2.76 11.54
C ALA A 59 -2.46 -1.42 11.78
N TYR A 60 -3.52 -1.14 11.02
CA TYR A 60 -4.34 0.06 11.19
C TYR A 60 -5.00 0.12 12.57
N ALA A 61 -5.60 -0.99 13.01
CA ALA A 61 -6.23 -1.08 14.32
C ALA A 61 -5.23 -0.84 15.45
N ALA A 62 -4.03 -1.42 15.34
CA ALA A 62 -2.97 -1.24 16.31
C ALA A 62 -2.46 0.21 16.36
N TYR A 63 -2.23 0.81 15.20
CA TYR A 63 -1.80 2.21 15.10
C TYR A 63 -2.85 3.14 15.72
N ARG A 64 -4.15 2.94 15.45
CA ARG A 64 -5.22 3.75 16.05
C ARG A 64 -5.26 3.66 17.58
N LYS A 65 -4.94 2.49 18.14
CA LYS A 65 -4.90 2.28 19.60
C LYS A 65 -3.75 3.04 20.24
N HIS A 66 -2.60 3.10 19.56
CA HIS A 66 -1.39 3.77 20.03
C HIS A 66 -0.76 4.59 18.89
N PRO A 67 -1.34 5.76 18.53
CA PRO A 67 -0.85 6.54 17.40
C PRO A 67 0.58 6.99 17.63
N ALA A 68 1.43 6.75 16.64
CA ALA A 68 2.82 7.19 16.64
C ALA A 68 2.98 8.40 15.71
N THR A 69 3.65 9.44 16.17
CA THR A 69 3.92 10.65 15.37
C THR A 69 5.37 10.71 14.90
N ASP A 70 6.18 9.69 15.17
CA ASP A 70 7.54 9.66 14.66
C ASP A 70 7.53 9.44 13.14
N THR A 71 8.41 10.16 12.46
CA THR A 71 8.47 10.20 10.99
C THR A 71 8.60 8.81 10.37
N PHE A 72 9.39 7.91 10.96
CA PHE A 72 9.62 6.58 10.39
C PHE A 72 8.37 5.71 10.48
N THR A 73 7.70 5.67 11.63
CA THR A 73 6.45 4.92 11.76
C THR A 73 5.38 5.47 10.81
N LEU A 74 5.26 6.80 10.68
CA LEU A 74 4.35 7.43 9.72
C LEU A 74 4.64 7.00 8.28
N GLN A 75 5.92 7.04 7.88
CA GLN A 75 6.35 6.58 6.55
C GLN A 75 6.02 5.11 6.31
N PHE A 76 6.29 4.22 7.28
CA PHE A 76 5.97 2.80 7.12
C PHE A 76 4.47 2.57 7.02
N MET A 77 3.64 3.25 7.81
CA MET A 77 2.18 3.17 7.69
C MET A 77 1.69 3.69 6.33
N ALA A 78 2.27 4.77 5.83
CA ALA A 78 1.96 5.29 4.51
C ALA A 78 2.38 4.29 3.41
N PHE A 79 3.57 3.71 3.48
CA PHE A 79 4.00 2.67 2.53
C PHE A 79 3.13 1.42 2.58
N ILE A 80 2.70 0.97 3.76
CA ILE A 80 1.74 -0.13 3.90
C ILE A 80 0.47 0.19 3.11
N THR A 81 -0.07 1.40 3.24
CA THR A 81 -1.31 1.79 2.55
C THR A 81 -1.15 1.80 1.04
N ILE A 82 -0.05 2.37 0.51
CA ILE A 82 0.17 2.47 -0.93
C ILE A 82 0.47 1.10 -1.53
N ASN A 83 1.30 0.29 -0.88
CA ASN A 83 1.59 -1.07 -1.34
C ASN A 83 0.35 -1.96 -1.31
N TYR A 84 -0.56 -1.74 -0.37
CA TYR A 84 -1.83 -2.46 -0.34
C TYR A 84 -2.77 -2.01 -1.47
N LEU A 85 -2.88 -0.71 -1.74
CA LEU A 85 -3.67 -0.21 -2.87
C LEU A 85 -3.12 -0.70 -4.22
N ASN A 86 -1.80 -0.74 -4.36
CA ASN A 86 -1.13 -1.33 -5.51
C ASN A 86 -1.47 -2.84 -5.66
N CYS A 87 -1.39 -3.60 -4.56
CA CYS A 87 -1.79 -5.00 -4.51
C CYS A 87 -3.26 -5.20 -4.94
N CYS A 88 -4.18 -4.38 -4.41
CA CYS A 88 -5.59 -4.41 -4.81
C CYS A 88 -5.77 -4.15 -6.30
N TYR A 89 -5.00 -3.22 -6.88
CA TYR A 89 -5.09 -2.88 -8.30
C TYR A 89 -4.64 -4.05 -9.19
N HIS A 90 -3.44 -4.59 -8.95
CA HIS A 90 -2.88 -5.67 -9.79
C HIS A 90 -3.59 -7.01 -9.63
N GLN A 91 -4.20 -7.27 -8.47
CA GLN A 91 -4.98 -8.48 -8.24
C GLN A 91 -6.47 -8.29 -8.59
N HIS A 92 -6.82 -7.18 -9.25
CA HIS A 92 -8.19 -6.85 -9.70
C HIS A 92 -9.23 -6.94 -8.57
N ALA A 93 -8.86 -6.50 -7.37
CA ALA A 93 -9.73 -6.54 -6.22
C ALA A 93 -10.88 -5.55 -6.37
N ASN A 94 -12.05 -5.91 -5.84
CA ASN A 94 -13.20 -5.02 -5.80
C ASN A 94 -12.90 -3.76 -4.98
N LYS A 95 -13.45 -2.61 -5.38
CA LYS A 95 -13.28 -1.32 -4.68
C LYS A 95 -13.52 -1.41 -3.16
N SER A 96 -14.42 -2.28 -2.69
CA SER A 96 -14.70 -2.47 -1.26
C SER A 96 -13.49 -2.91 -0.43
N TYR A 97 -12.44 -3.46 -1.05
CA TYR A 97 -11.18 -3.77 -0.38
C TYR A 97 -10.36 -2.52 -0.02
N THR A 98 -10.60 -1.41 -0.70
CA THR A 98 -9.77 -0.19 -0.59
C THR A 98 -10.35 0.86 0.35
N GLU A 99 -11.63 0.76 0.69
CA GLU A 99 -12.38 1.81 1.43
C GLU A 99 -11.76 2.14 2.79
N SER A 100 -11.40 1.11 3.57
CA SER A 100 -10.76 1.27 4.87
C SER A 100 -9.37 1.89 4.77
N THR A 101 -8.63 1.59 3.70
CA THR A 101 -7.31 2.15 3.45
C THR A 101 -7.38 3.63 3.08
N PHE A 102 -8.34 4.03 2.24
CA PHE A 102 -8.58 5.45 1.96
C PHE A 102 -9.02 6.22 3.21
N LYS A 103 -9.83 5.60 4.07
CA LYS A 103 -10.20 6.18 5.36
C LYS A 103 -8.97 6.35 6.27
N PHE A 104 -8.15 5.31 6.40
CA PHE A 104 -6.94 5.36 7.22
C PHE A 104 -5.95 6.43 6.74
N LEU A 105 -5.73 6.55 5.42
CA LEU A 105 -4.89 7.61 4.83
C LEU A 105 -5.36 9.03 5.21
N GLN A 106 -6.66 9.24 5.38
CA GLN A 106 -7.22 10.53 5.84
C GLN A 106 -7.01 10.75 7.34
N GLU A 107 -6.97 9.68 8.13
CA GLU A 107 -6.72 9.72 9.57
C GLU A 107 -5.24 10.01 9.90
N LEU A 108 -4.30 9.67 9.01
CA LEU A 108 -2.88 9.99 9.20
C LEU A 108 -2.67 11.52 9.31
N PRO A 109 -1.75 11.98 10.17
CA PRO A 109 -1.49 13.41 10.37
C PRO A 109 -1.03 14.10 9.08
N VAL A 110 -1.22 15.42 8.99
CA VAL A 110 -0.62 16.22 7.92
C VAL A 110 0.86 16.38 8.24
N ASP A 111 1.70 15.64 7.53
CA ASP A 111 3.15 15.65 7.70
C ASP A 111 3.83 15.61 6.32
N PRO A 112 4.80 16.51 6.04
CA PRO A 112 5.51 16.53 4.76
C PRO A 112 6.17 15.19 4.39
N ALA A 113 6.60 14.40 5.38
CA ALA A 113 7.27 13.13 5.16
C ALA A 113 6.38 12.03 4.57
N ILE A 114 5.05 12.24 4.56
CA ILE A 114 4.07 11.32 3.94
C ILE A 114 3.21 12.01 2.87
N GLY A 115 3.63 13.18 2.40
CA GLY A 115 2.84 14.01 1.47
C GLY A 115 2.67 13.34 0.10
N LEU A 116 3.72 12.69 -0.41
CA LEU A 116 3.69 11.99 -1.70
C LEU A 116 2.74 10.78 -1.64
N GLU A 117 2.77 10.02 -0.56
CA GLU A 117 1.93 8.85 -0.35
C GLU A 117 0.47 9.28 -0.26
N LYS A 118 0.16 10.40 0.41
CA LYS A 118 -1.20 10.97 0.40
C LYS A 118 -1.65 11.35 -1.01
N LEU A 119 -0.76 11.90 -1.84
CA LEU A 119 -1.05 12.22 -3.24
C LEU A 119 -1.30 10.95 -4.08
N ILE A 120 -0.46 9.93 -3.94
CA ILE A 120 -0.64 8.62 -4.60
C ILE A 120 -1.93 7.94 -4.13
N GLY A 121 -2.26 8.05 -2.85
CA GLY A 121 -3.52 7.56 -2.29
C GLY A 121 -4.73 8.23 -2.95
N LYS A 122 -4.67 9.53 -3.26
CA LYS A 122 -5.71 10.23 -4.02
C LYS A 122 -5.79 9.78 -5.47
N PHE A 123 -4.65 9.45 -6.08
CA PHE A 123 -4.60 8.87 -7.42
C PHE A 123 -5.33 7.52 -7.46
N TYR A 124 -4.98 6.58 -6.57
CA TYR A 124 -5.68 5.30 -6.46
C TYR A 124 -7.16 5.48 -6.12
N GLN A 125 -7.51 6.44 -5.26
CA GLN A 125 -8.92 6.73 -4.96
C GLN A 125 -9.70 7.12 -6.22
N ALA A 126 -9.11 7.92 -7.11
CA ALA A 126 -9.72 8.29 -8.38
C ALA A 126 -9.87 7.06 -9.30
N VAL A 127 -8.82 6.26 -9.45
CA VAL A 127 -8.80 5.01 -10.26
C VAL A 127 -9.91 4.05 -9.82
N PHE A 128 -9.98 3.69 -8.53
CA PHE A 128 -11.00 2.77 -8.02
C PHE A 128 -12.43 3.33 -8.06
N SER A 129 -12.59 4.65 -8.19
CA SER A 129 -13.89 5.30 -8.33
C SER A 129 -14.34 5.49 -9.78
N GLY A 130 -13.47 5.23 -10.77
CA GLY A 130 -13.72 5.53 -12.18
C GLY A 130 -13.67 7.03 -12.52
N ASP A 131 -13.07 7.87 -11.67
CA ASP A 131 -12.87 9.30 -11.94
C ASP A 131 -11.59 9.49 -12.76
N GLU A 132 -11.68 9.16 -14.04
CA GLU A 132 -10.54 9.14 -14.95
C GLU A 132 -9.90 10.52 -15.14
N GLN A 133 -10.70 11.59 -15.22
CA GLN A 133 -10.18 12.95 -15.38
C GLN A 133 -9.26 13.31 -14.21
N LYS A 134 -9.70 13.00 -12.99
CA LYS A 134 -8.90 13.23 -11.79
C LYS A 134 -7.70 12.30 -11.71
N ALA A 135 -7.87 11.02 -12.08
CA ALA A 135 -6.77 10.06 -12.12
C ALA A 135 -5.66 10.52 -13.08
N ARG A 136 -6.02 10.95 -14.30
CA ARG A 136 -5.09 11.50 -15.31
C ARG A 136 -4.38 12.74 -14.80
N SER A 137 -5.13 13.68 -14.20
CA SER A 137 -4.56 14.91 -13.64
C SER A 137 -3.53 14.62 -12.54
N LEU A 138 -3.86 13.70 -11.62
CA LEU A 138 -2.97 13.30 -10.54
C LEU A 138 -1.75 12.52 -11.06
N LYS A 139 -1.95 11.62 -12.04
CA LYS A 139 -0.86 10.87 -12.69
C LYS A 139 0.16 11.82 -13.32
N SER A 140 -0.30 12.84 -14.06
CA SER A 140 0.58 13.86 -14.64
C SER A 140 1.40 14.57 -13.58
N ILE A 141 0.76 15.07 -12.50
CA ILE A 141 1.48 15.78 -11.42
C ILE A 141 2.55 14.88 -10.79
N ILE A 142 2.21 13.63 -10.48
CA ILE A 142 3.14 12.67 -9.87
C ILE A 142 4.31 12.38 -10.83
N GLN A 143 4.05 12.26 -12.13
CA GLN A 143 5.06 12.04 -13.16
C GLN A 143 5.98 13.27 -13.33
N ASP A 144 5.41 14.47 -13.38
CA ASP A 144 6.16 15.74 -13.50
C ASP A 144 7.07 15.99 -12.29
N CYS A 145 6.70 15.48 -11.12
CA CYS A 145 7.55 15.48 -9.92
C CYS A 145 8.66 14.42 -9.93
N GLY A 146 8.76 13.57 -10.97
CA GLY A 146 9.81 12.56 -11.11
C GLY A 146 9.48 11.20 -10.47
N TYR A 147 8.22 10.96 -10.10
CA TYR A 147 7.78 9.72 -9.43
C TYR A 147 7.00 8.78 -10.35
N ALA A 148 7.23 8.87 -11.66
CA ALA A 148 6.53 8.08 -12.68
C ALA A 148 6.59 6.57 -12.40
N SER A 149 7.76 6.06 -12.03
CA SER A 149 8.00 4.62 -11.77
C SER A 149 7.19 4.03 -10.62
N ILE A 150 6.49 4.87 -9.83
CA ILE A 150 5.63 4.42 -8.75
C ILE A 150 4.23 4.05 -9.26
N ILE A 151 3.76 4.62 -10.37
CA ILE A 151 2.38 4.50 -10.84
C ILE A 151 2.24 4.33 -12.37
N ASP A 152 3.33 4.09 -13.09
CA ASP A 152 3.34 3.99 -14.55
C ASP A 152 2.56 2.79 -15.07
N ASP A 153 2.65 1.69 -14.32
CA ASP A 153 1.94 0.42 -14.42
C ASP A 153 0.42 0.49 -14.19
N VAL A 154 -0.10 1.61 -13.70
CA VAL A 154 -1.54 1.79 -13.47
C VAL A 154 -2.19 2.37 -14.72
N GLU A 155 -2.93 1.54 -15.43
CA GLU A 155 -3.75 1.90 -16.59
C GLU A 155 -5.00 2.70 -16.15
N ILE A 156 -5.32 3.73 -16.94
CA ILE A 156 -6.52 4.55 -16.81
C ILE A 156 -7.18 4.49 -18.18
N ASP A 157 -8.42 4.04 -18.26
CA ASP A 157 -9.17 3.92 -19.51
C ASP A 157 -9.20 5.27 -20.26
N GLU A 158 -9.17 5.23 -21.61
CA GLU A 158 -9.14 6.41 -22.49
C GLU A 158 -10.48 7.14 -22.59
#